data_AF-A0A0P1I2P4-F1
#
_entry.id   AF-A0A0P1I2P4-F1
#
_cell.length_a   1.000
_cell.length_b   1.000
_cell.length_c   1.000
_cell.angle_alpha   90.00
_cell.angle_beta   90.00
_cell.angle_gamma   90.00
#
_symmetry.space_group_name_H-M   'P 1'
#
loop_
_entity.id
_entity.type
_entity.pdbx_description
1 polymer ?
#
loop_
_entity_poly.entity_id
_entity_poly.type
_entity_poly.pdbx_seq_one_letter_code
_entity_poly.pdbx_strand_id
1 'polypeptide(L)'
;MGNGLLQQDLSLSRQHRMQTSSAVAQRMFGTPDVLVSAIKLTELPGIEVDQSADQVGYFHLLFDTHEIVFANGAPSESLLRADTALASVTPQARQEIRMIFPDLPDQGITLPPHMIPENLQQKRLVERLLKNQKPVLETRIS
;
A
#
# COMPACT_ATOMS: atom_id res chain seq x y z
N MET A 1 -1.75 11.57 -8.56
CA MET A 1 -2.52 10.42 -9.12
C MET A 1 -3.62 10.92 -10.05
N GLY A 2 -3.51 10.66 -11.36
CA GLY A 2 -4.48 11.11 -12.37
C GLY A 2 -5.75 10.24 -12.40
N ASN A 3 -6.81 10.72 -11.75
CA ASN A 3 -8.24 10.48 -12.07
C ASN A 3 -9.22 11.17 -11.08
N GLY A 4 -8.76 12.09 -10.22
CA GLY A 4 -9.64 12.78 -9.26
C GLY A 4 -10.09 11.92 -8.07
N LEU A 5 -9.43 10.78 -7.83
CA LEU A 5 -9.75 9.87 -6.72
C LEU A 5 -9.17 10.32 -5.38
N LEU A 6 -8.08 11.09 -5.41
CA LEU A 6 -7.54 11.71 -4.21
C LEU A 6 -8.33 12.99 -3.92
N GLN A 7 -8.90 13.07 -2.72
CA GLN A 7 -9.55 14.29 -2.22
C GLN A 7 -8.51 15.38 -1.95
N GLN A 8 -7.27 14.99 -1.66
CA GLN A 8 -6.11 15.85 -1.42
C GLN A 8 -4.81 15.04 -1.58
N ASP A 9 -3.66 15.70 -1.74
CA ASP A 9 -2.35 15.04 -1.84
C ASP A 9 -2.06 14.16 -0.62
N LEU A 10 -1.36 13.05 -0.85
CA LEU A 10 -1.11 12.02 0.16
C LEU A 10 0.37 11.66 0.21
N SER A 11 1.02 11.95 1.34
CA SER A 11 2.41 11.56 1.61
C SER A 11 2.46 10.22 2.33
N LEU A 12 3.31 9.31 1.85
CA LEU A 12 3.39 7.93 2.33
C LEU A 12 4.85 7.48 2.45
N SER A 13 5.09 6.46 3.27
CA SER A 13 6.38 5.76 3.24
C SER A 13 6.57 5.07 1.90
N ARG A 14 7.81 5.01 1.41
CA ARG A 14 8.18 4.39 0.13
C ARG A 14 7.66 2.95 -0.01
N GLN A 15 7.68 2.19 1.08
CA GLN A 15 7.28 0.77 1.09
C GLN A 15 5.80 0.57 1.41
N HIS A 16 5.06 1.64 1.70
CA HIS A 16 3.63 1.59 1.96
C HIS A 16 2.91 1.09 0.71
N ARG A 17 2.03 0.08 0.83
CA ARG A 17 1.32 -0.46 -0.33
C ARG A 17 -0.04 0.21 -0.52
N MET A 18 -0.31 0.56 -1.76
CA MET A 18 -1.58 1.09 -2.22
C MET A 18 -2.30 0.02 -3.02
N GLN A 19 -3.62 -0.04 -2.88
CA GLN A 19 -4.41 -0.90 -3.74
C GLN A 19 -4.36 -0.35 -5.18
N THR A 20 -4.15 -1.25 -6.12
CA THR A 20 -4.24 -1.02 -7.56
C THR A 20 -5.34 -1.93 -8.09
N SER A 21 -6.31 -1.33 -8.76
CA SER A 21 -7.51 -1.98 -9.28
C SER A 21 -7.61 -1.71 -10.77
N SER A 22 -7.32 -2.71 -11.60
CA SER A 22 -7.34 -2.52 -13.06
C SER A 22 -7.56 -3.80 -13.86
N ALA A 23 -8.08 -3.66 -15.08
CA ALA A 23 -8.13 -4.74 -16.06
C ALA A 23 -6.73 -5.27 -16.44
N VAL A 24 -5.66 -4.47 -16.27
CA VAL A 24 -4.28 -4.92 -16.50
C VAL A 24 -3.85 -5.90 -15.41
N ALA A 25 -4.14 -5.59 -14.14
CA ALA A 25 -3.90 -6.48 -13.02
C ALA A 25 -4.67 -7.80 -13.18
N GLN A 26 -5.95 -7.73 -13.56
CA GLN A 26 -6.77 -8.92 -13.85
C GLN A 26 -6.11 -9.85 -14.87
N ARG A 27 -5.59 -9.30 -15.97
CA ARG A 27 -4.92 -10.09 -17.02
C ARG A 27 -3.57 -10.66 -16.59
N MET A 28 -2.87 -9.98 -15.68
CA MET A 28 -1.54 -10.39 -15.23
C MET A 28 -1.59 -11.42 -14.11
N PHE A 29 -2.56 -11.31 -13.22
CA PHE A 29 -2.55 -11.99 -11.93
C PHE A 29 -3.82 -12.78 -11.64
N GLY A 30 -4.82 -12.73 -12.52
CA GLY A 30 -6.10 -13.42 -12.31
C GLY A 30 -7.03 -12.71 -11.32
N THR A 31 -6.62 -11.58 -10.75
CA THR A 31 -7.44 -10.71 -9.88
C THR A 31 -7.27 -9.26 -10.30
N PRO A 32 -8.33 -8.44 -10.25
CA PRO A 32 -8.24 -7.03 -10.60
C PRO A 32 -7.55 -6.20 -9.51
N ASP A 33 -7.57 -6.68 -8.26
CA ASP A 33 -7.13 -5.96 -7.06
C ASP A 33 -5.82 -6.54 -6.53
N VAL A 34 -4.79 -5.70 -6.47
CA VAL A 34 -3.45 -6.04 -5.98
C VAL A 34 -2.87 -4.92 -5.13
N LEU A 35 -1.92 -5.23 -4.25
CA LEU A 35 -1.18 -4.24 -3.46
C LEU A 35 0.17 -3.92 -4.10
N VAL A 36 0.42 -2.65 -4.38
CA VAL A 36 1.65 -2.15 -5.02
C VAL A 36 2.32 -1.12 -4.12
N SER A 37 3.63 -1.24 -3.92
CA SER A 37 4.39 -0.28 -3.09
C SER A 37 4.42 1.12 -3.73
N ALA A 38 4.31 2.16 -2.89
CA ALA A 38 4.29 3.55 -3.32
C ALA A 38 5.51 3.91 -4.18
N ILE A 39 6.70 3.41 -3.84
CA ILE A 39 7.93 3.62 -4.63
C ILE A 39 7.90 3.01 -6.02
N LYS A 40 7.04 2.00 -6.28
CA LYS A 40 6.84 1.49 -7.65
C LYS A 40 5.87 2.37 -8.41
N LEU A 41 4.89 2.94 -7.72
CA LEU A 41 3.92 3.84 -8.34
C LEU A 41 4.53 5.18 -8.77
N THR A 42 5.70 5.59 -8.26
CA THR A 42 6.39 6.82 -8.70
C THR A 42 6.85 6.79 -10.16
N GLU A 43 6.81 5.62 -10.83
CA GLU A 43 7.03 5.54 -12.28
C GLU A 43 5.81 6.06 -13.08
N LEU A 44 4.68 6.32 -12.43
CA LEU A 44 3.48 6.90 -13.03
C LEU A 44 3.44 8.42 -12.89
N PRO A 45 2.87 9.15 -13.87
CA PRO A 45 2.72 10.60 -13.79
C PRO A 45 1.95 11.07 -12.55
N GLY A 46 2.45 12.12 -11.91
CA GLY A 46 1.82 12.75 -10.74
C GLY A 46 1.94 11.95 -9.44
N ILE A 47 2.99 11.11 -9.33
CA ILE A 47 3.43 10.46 -8.10
C ILE A 47 4.95 10.64 -8.03
N GLU A 48 5.44 11.28 -6.99
CA GLU A 48 6.85 11.65 -6.88
C GLU A 48 7.43 11.33 -5.51
N VAL A 49 8.75 11.24 -5.46
CA VAL A 49 9.48 11.11 -4.19
C VAL A 49 9.76 12.51 -3.67
N ASP A 50 9.09 12.89 -2.59
CA ASP A 50 9.40 14.11 -1.86
C ASP A 50 10.77 13.99 -1.17
N GLN A 51 11.67 14.93 -1.47
CA GLN A 51 13.02 15.03 -0.90
C GLN A 51 13.18 16.27 -0.01
N SER A 52 12.12 17.07 0.14
CA SER A 52 12.13 18.36 0.85
C SER A 52 11.80 18.25 2.34
N ALA A 53 11.30 17.11 2.79
CA ALA A 53 10.92 16.91 4.18
C ALA A 53 12.15 16.71 5.09
N ASP A 54 12.40 17.70 5.96
CA ASP A 54 13.48 17.62 6.96
C ASP A 54 13.21 16.56 8.04
N GLN A 55 11.94 16.33 8.37
CA GLN A 55 11.47 15.32 9.30
C GLN A 55 10.15 14.71 8.82
N VAL A 56 10.01 13.39 8.97
CA VAL A 56 8.79 12.66 8.59
C VAL A 56 8.27 11.87 9.77
N GLY A 57 7.01 12.11 10.15
CA GLY A 57 6.28 11.29 11.11
C GLY A 57 5.42 10.25 10.39
N TYR A 58 5.53 8.99 10.75
CA TYR A 58 4.69 7.91 10.22
C TYR A 58 3.70 7.44 11.29
N PHE A 59 2.43 7.38 10.92
CA PHE A 59 1.37 6.78 11.73
C PHE A 59 1.00 5.43 11.12
N HIS A 60 1.11 4.36 11.89
CA HIS A 60 0.70 3.02 11.46
C HIS A 60 -0.62 2.66 12.12
N LEU A 61 -1.62 2.31 11.31
CA LEU A 61 -2.89 1.78 11.78
C LEU A 61 -2.78 0.25 11.84
N LEU A 62 -2.98 -0.32 13.02
CA LEU A 62 -2.95 -1.76 13.25
C LEU A 62 -4.34 -2.20 13.70
N PHE A 63 -4.83 -3.29 13.10
CA PHE A 63 -6.13 -3.90 13.37
C PHE A 63 -5.94 -5.38 13.67
N ASP A 64 -6.95 -6.02 14.26
CA ASP A 64 -6.95 -7.46 14.56
C ASP A 64 -6.83 -8.29 13.27
N THR A 65 -7.53 -7.86 12.22
CA THR A 65 -7.42 -8.36 10.84
C THR A 65 -6.75 -7.31 9.97
N HIS A 66 -6.00 -7.71 8.94
CA HIS A 66 -5.40 -6.74 8.03
C HIS A 66 -6.48 -6.14 7.12
N GLU A 67 -6.65 -4.82 7.20
CA GLU A 67 -7.68 -4.08 6.47
C GLU A 67 -7.09 -3.19 5.38
N ILE A 68 -7.93 -2.88 4.37
CA ILE A 68 -7.73 -1.73 3.48
C ILE A 68 -8.38 -0.50 4.12
N VAL A 69 -7.61 0.57 4.27
CA VAL A 69 -8.05 1.87 4.76
C VAL A 69 -8.08 2.89 3.63
N PHE A 70 -8.93 3.91 3.75
CA PHE A 70 -8.98 5.00 2.77
C PHE A 70 -8.23 6.21 3.29
N ALA A 71 -7.07 6.48 2.70
CA ALA A 71 -6.27 7.66 2.98
C ALA A 71 -6.50 8.71 1.88
N ASN A 72 -7.06 9.86 2.24
CA ASN A 72 -7.43 10.93 1.30
C ASN A 72 -8.27 10.43 0.11
N GLY A 73 -9.13 9.43 0.33
CA GLY A 73 -9.95 8.81 -0.72
C GLY A 73 -9.28 7.67 -1.50
N ALA A 74 -7.97 7.43 -1.35
CA ALA A 74 -7.29 6.31 -1.97
C ALA A 74 -7.22 5.07 -1.05
N PRO A 75 -7.58 3.87 -1.55
CA PRO A 75 -7.42 2.62 -0.82
C PRO A 75 -5.95 2.28 -0.62
N SER A 76 -5.60 2.03 0.62
CA SER A 76 -4.24 1.84 1.12
C SER A 76 -4.23 0.72 2.15
N GLU A 77 -3.12 0.01 2.29
CA GLU A 77 -3.04 -1.02 3.33
C GLU A 77 -2.93 -0.42 4.75
N SER A 78 -3.52 -1.12 5.72
CA SER A 78 -3.12 -1.00 7.12
C SER A 78 -1.76 -1.68 7.35
N LEU A 79 -1.19 -1.60 8.55
CA LEU A 79 0.10 -2.23 8.83
C LEU A 79 0.01 -3.75 8.66
N LEU A 80 0.71 -4.29 7.64
CA LEU A 80 0.87 -5.73 7.50
C LEU A 80 1.79 -6.25 8.59
N ARG A 81 1.28 -7.19 9.39
CA ARG A 81 2.09 -7.91 10.37
C ARG A 81 2.91 -8.96 9.63
N ALA A 82 4.02 -8.54 9.03
CA ALA A 82 5.10 -9.42 8.63
C ALA A 82 6.26 -9.22 9.60
N ASP A 83 7.05 -10.26 9.86
CA ASP A 83 8.19 -10.21 10.80
C ASP A 83 9.15 -9.02 10.52
N THR A 84 9.22 -8.57 9.27
CA THR A 84 10.00 -7.39 8.83
C THR A 84 9.33 -6.04 9.07
N ALA A 85 7.99 -5.96 9.09
CA ALA A 85 7.28 -4.70 9.35
C ALA A 85 7.38 -4.28 10.82
N LEU A 86 7.31 -5.25 11.74
CA LEU A 86 7.55 -5.02 13.18
C LEU A 86 9.02 -4.66 13.48
N ALA A 87 9.96 -4.99 12.59
CA ALA A 87 11.35 -4.57 12.72
C ALA A 87 11.55 -3.07 12.40
N SER A 88 10.68 -2.48 11.56
CA SER A 88 10.73 -1.05 11.20
C SER A 88 10.12 -0.10 12.24
N VAL A 89 9.37 -0.63 13.21
CA VAL A 89 8.85 0.14 14.35
C VAL A 89 9.85 0.12 15.52
N THR A 90 9.88 1.23 16.25
CA THR A 90 10.78 1.41 17.39
C THR A 90 10.49 0.35 18.47
N PRO A 91 11.49 -0.04 19.29
CA PRO A 91 11.27 -0.96 20.41
C PRO A 91 10.13 -0.51 21.34
N GLN A 92 9.96 0.81 21.54
CA GLN A 92 8.90 1.41 22.33
C GLN A 92 7.52 1.18 21.70
N ALA A 93 7.38 1.44 20.39
CA ALA A 93 6.13 1.18 19.67
C ALA A 93 5.76 -0.31 19.66
N ARG A 94 6.75 -1.22 19.62
CA ARG A 94 6.51 -2.66 19.76
C ARG A 94 5.94 -3.04 21.14
N GLN A 95 6.44 -2.42 22.21
CA GLN A 95 5.89 -2.63 23.55
C GLN A 95 4.47 -2.08 23.66
N GLU A 96 4.20 -0.92 23.08
CA GLU A 96 2.86 -0.34 23.04
C GLU A 96 1.87 -1.23 22.28
N ILE A 97 2.26 -1.74 21.10
CA ILE A 97 1.45 -2.70 20.33
C ILE A 97 1.12 -3.95 21.16
N ARG A 98 2.09 -4.50 21.92
CA ARG A 98 1.86 -5.66 22.80
C ARG A 98 0.90 -5.37 23.95
N MET A 99 0.90 -4.14 24.48
CA MET A 99 -0.03 -3.75 25.55
C MET A 99 -1.45 -3.58 25.04
N ILE A 100 -1.61 -3.02 23.83
CA ILE A 100 -2.93 -2.79 23.21
C ILE A 100 -3.52 -4.11 22.71
N PHE A 101 -2.67 -4.99 22.17
CA PHE A 101 -3.08 -6.28 21.62
C PHE A 101 -2.33 -7.44 22.32
N PRO A 102 -2.75 -7.83 23.54
CA PRO A 102 -2.04 -8.84 24.33
C PRO A 102 -2.14 -10.26 23.75
N ASP A 103 -3.23 -10.56 23.04
CA ASP A 103 -3.44 -11.86 22.40
C ASP A 103 -2.81 -11.96 21.00
N LEU A 104 -2.15 -10.89 20.54
CA LEU A 104 -1.54 -10.84 19.22
C LEU A 104 -0.20 -11.56 19.23
N PRO A 105 -0.04 -12.67 18.47
CA PRO A 105 1.18 -13.45 18.50
C PRO A 105 2.39 -12.62 18.04
N ASP A 106 3.53 -12.87 18.69
CA ASP A 106 4.81 -12.23 18.42
C ASP A 106 5.40 -12.61 17.06
N GLN A 107 4.95 -13.74 16.49
CA GLN A 107 5.35 -14.27 15.21
C GLN A 107 4.10 -14.72 14.45
N GLY A 108 4.05 -14.43 13.16
CA GLY A 108 2.93 -14.80 12.32
C GLY A 108 2.60 -13.72 11.29
N ILE A 109 2.12 -14.16 10.14
CA ILE A 109 1.74 -13.29 9.03
C ILE A 109 0.22 -13.16 9.04
N THR A 110 -0.30 -11.94 9.20
CA THR A 110 -1.69 -11.69 8.80
C THR A 110 -1.76 -11.76 7.28
N LEU A 111 -2.71 -12.52 6.74
CA LEU A 111 -2.87 -12.60 5.29
C LEU A 111 -3.34 -11.23 4.78
N PRO A 112 -2.69 -10.67 3.75
CA PRO A 112 -3.16 -9.44 3.14
C PRO A 112 -4.50 -9.69 2.41
N PRO A 113 -5.41 -8.71 2.39
CA PRO A 113 -6.73 -8.81 1.77
C PRO A 113 -6.63 -8.89 0.24
N HIS A 114 -5.51 -8.45 -0.32
CA HIS A 114 -5.20 -8.57 -1.74
C HIS A 114 -3.79 -9.12 -1.90
N MET A 115 -3.56 -9.81 -3.02
CA MET A 115 -2.23 -10.32 -3.32
C MET A 115 -1.21 -9.18 -3.44
N ILE A 116 0.01 -9.46 -3.00
CA ILE A 116 1.17 -8.57 -3.16
C ILE A 116 2.06 -9.20 -4.22
N PRO A 117 2.06 -8.70 -5.47
CA PRO A 117 2.97 -9.20 -6.50
C PRO A 117 4.43 -8.95 -6.08
N GLU A 118 5.35 -9.76 -6.57
CA GLU A 118 6.78 -9.54 -6.33
C GLU A 118 7.27 -8.23 -6.96
N ASN A 119 8.40 -7.71 -6.49
CA ASN A 119 8.95 -6.42 -6.94
C ASN A 119 9.06 -6.28 -8.47
N LEU A 120 9.47 -7.35 -9.16
CA LEU A 120 9.59 -7.36 -10.62
C LEU A 120 8.20 -7.35 -11.30
N GLN A 121 7.23 -8.04 -10.71
CA GLN A 121 5.86 -8.09 -11.21
C GLN A 121 5.15 -6.73 -11.00
N GLN A 122 5.36 -6.08 -9.85
CA GLN A 122 4.88 -4.73 -9.59
C GLN A 122 5.41 -3.75 -10.64
N LYS A 123 6.72 -3.79 -10.93
CA LYS A 123 7.31 -2.94 -11.97
C LYS A 123 6.65 -3.17 -13.34
N ARG A 124 6.53 -4.44 -13.76
CA ARG A 124 5.87 -4.80 -15.03
C ARG A 124 4.41 -4.36 -15.10
N LEU A 125 3.69 -4.40 -13.97
CA LEU A 125 2.32 -3.90 -13.90
C LEU A 125 2.29 -2.40 -14.16
N VAL A 126 3.14 -1.64 -13.48
CA VAL A 126 3.24 -0.18 -13.63
C VAL A 126 3.62 0.22 -15.05
N GLU A 127 4.62 -0.43 -15.64
CA GLU A 127 5.00 -0.23 -17.05
C GLU A 127 3.83 -0.46 -18.01
N ARG A 128 3.01 -1.50 -17.76
CA ARG A 128 1.83 -1.81 -18.58
C ARG A 128 0.68 -0.84 -18.37
N LEU A 129 0.46 -0.36 -17.15
CA LEU A 129 -0.51 0.69 -16.87
C LEU A 129 -0.14 1.95 -17.64
N LEU A 130 1.13 2.37 -17.58
CA LEU A 130 1.64 3.52 -18.30
C LEU A 130 1.49 3.36 -19.82
N LYS A 131 1.96 2.23 -20.36
CA LYS A 131 1.89 1.93 -21.81
C LYS A 131 0.46 1.94 -22.34
N ASN A 132 -0.49 1.45 -21.55
CA ASN A 132 -1.90 1.36 -21.93
C ASN A 132 -2.72 2.58 -21.50
N GLN A 133 -2.08 3.62 -20.92
CA GLN A 133 -2.73 4.81 -20.38
C GLN A 133 -3.89 4.47 -19.43
N LYS A 134 -3.70 3.43 -18.61
CA LYS A 134 -4.68 2.98 -17.62
C LYS A 134 -4.39 3.55 -16.24
N PRO A 135 -5.41 4.00 -15.50
CA PRO A 135 -5.22 4.51 -14.15
C PRO A 135 -4.87 3.37 -13.19
N VAL A 136 -4.27 3.73 -12.05
CA VAL A 136 -3.98 2.79 -10.93
C VAL A 136 -5.28 2.22 -10.35
N LEU A 137 -6.34 3.01 -10.38
CA LEU A 137 -7.65 2.67 -9.86
C LEU A 137 -8.69 2.95 -10.96
N GLU A 138 -9.27 1.90 -11.51
CA GLU A 138 -10.42 1.98 -12.40
C GLU A 138 -11.70 1.95 -11.55
N THR A 139 -12.54 2.98 -11.64
CA THR A 139 -13.86 2.99 -10.98
C THR A 139 -14.71 1.87 -11.57
N ARG A 140 -15.14 0.92 -10.74
CA ARG A 140 -16.14 -0.08 -11.16
C ARG A 140 -17.47 0.64 -11.31
N ILE A 141 -17.93 0.79 -12.55
CA ILE A 141 -19.34 1.07 -12.79
C ILE A 141 -20.08 -0.20 -12.34
N SER A 142 -20.86 -0.06 -11.26
CA SER A 142 -21.80 -1.09 -10.81
C SER A 142 -23.03 -1.09 -11.70
#